data_AF-A0A2I2KWV8-F1
#
_entry.id   AF-A0A2I2KWV8-F1
#
_cell.length_a   1.000
_cell.length_b   1.000
_cell.length_c   1.000
_cell.angle_alpha   90.00
_cell.angle_beta   90.00
_cell.angle_gamma   90.00
#
_symmetry.space_group_name_H-M   'P 1'
#
loop_
_entity.id
_entity.type
_entity.pdbx_description
1 polymer ?
#
loop_
_entity_poly.entity_id
_entity_poly.type
_entity_poly.pdbx_seq_one_letter_code
_entity_poly.pdbx_strand_id
1 'polypeptide(L)'
;MARPERPLPSYPGPVRDFAASLRELRQQAGSLSYRQMAVEAHFSPAHLARAADGRALPRWEVAQAYVRACGGDVDEWRVRWAAARQAVLARALEDANGLPAPAP
;
A
#
# COMPACT_ATOMS: atom_id res chain seq x y z
N MET A 1 -3.58 -14.04 18.42
CA MET A 1 -4.28 -12.75 18.26
C MET A 1 -3.52 -11.92 17.21
N ALA A 2 -4.15 -11.64 16.07
CA ALA A 2 -3.55 -10.77 15.06
C ALA A 2 -3.45 -9.36 15.63
N ARG A 3 -2.25 -8.76 15.57
CA ARG A 3 -2.03 -7.39 16.03
C ARG A 3 -3.00 -6.47 15.26
N PRO A 4 -3.80 -5.63 15.94
CA PRO A 4 -4.65 -4.69 15.23
C PRO A 4 -3.76 -3.81 14.37
N GLU A 5 -4.09 -3.75 13.09
CA GLU A 5 -3.42 -2.93 12.12
C GLU A 5 -3.52 -1.47 12.56
N ARG A 6 -2.47 -0.68 12.35
CA ARG A 6 -2.51 0.74 12.69
C ARG A 6 -3.64 1.42 11.91
N PRO A 7 -4.31 2.40 12.53
CA PRO A 7 -5.27 3.22 11.81
C PRO A 7 -4.54 3.88 10.63
N LEU A 8 -5.13 3.76 9.44
CA LEU A 8 -4.66 4.50 8.27
C LEU A 8 -4.74 5.99 8.57
N PRO A 9 -3.86 6.82 7.98
CA PRO A 9 -3.98 8.26 8.10
C PRO A 9 -5.37 8.74 7.64
N SER A 10 -5.94 9.71 8.35
CA SER A 10 -7.27 10.25 8.03
C SER A 10 -7.29 11.10 6.76
N TYR A 11 -6.13 11.56 6.29
CA TYR A 11 -6.05 12.39 5.08
C TYR A 11 -6.18 11.53 3.81
N PRO A 12 -7.09 11.87 2.89
CA PRO A 12 -7.18 11.19 1.60
C PRO A 12 -5.89 11.38 0.82
N GLY A 13 -5.46 10.33 0.11
CA GLY A 13 -4.24 10.39 -0.67
C GLY A 13 -3.89 9.05 -1.30
N PRO A 14 -3.13 9.07 -2.41
CA PRO A 14 -2.83 7.87 -3.20
C PRO A 14 -2.14 6.76 -2.39
N VAL A 15 -1.34 7.13 -1.38
CA VAL A 15 -0.71 6.17 -0.46
C VAL A 15 -1.73 5.48 0.44
N ARG A 16 -2.68 6.24 0.98
CA ARG A 16 -3.74 5.73 1.86
C ARG A 16 -4.65 4.79 1.08
N ASP A 17 -5.09 5.19 -0.12
CA ASP A 17 -5.94 4.37 -0.97
C ASP A 17 -5.25 3.06 -1.37
N PHE A 18 -3.98 3.12 -1.79
CA PHE A 18 -3.23 1.91 -2.08
C PHE A 18 -3.09 0.99 -0.86
N ALA A 19 -2.80 1.55 0.32
CA ALA A 19 -2.73 0.77 1.56
C ALA A 19 -4.09 0.18 1.98
N ALA A 20 -5.19 0.90 1.76
CA ALA A 20 -6.53 0.40 2.01
C ALA A 20 -6.84 -0.81 1.12
N SER A 21 -6.57 -0.70 -0.19
CA SER A 21 -6.74 -1.81 -1.12
C SER A 21 -5.89 -3.03 -0.74
N LEU A 22 -4.64 -2.84 -0.26
CA LEU A 22 -3.81 -3.96 0.19
C LEU A 22 -4.46 -4.70 1.37
N ARG A 23 -5.06 -3.95 2.30
CA ARG A 23 -5.77 -4.52 3.45
C ARG A 23 -7.03 -5.26 3.02
N GLU A 24 -7.76 -4.75 2.03
CA GLU A 24 -8.90 -5.44 1.42
C GLU A 24 -8.49 -6.75 0.76
N LEU A 25 -7.39 -6.76 -0.02
CA LEU A 25 -6.84 -7.99 -0.61
C LEU A 25 -6.51 -9.03 0.46
N ARG A 26 -5.91 -8.60 1.58
CA ARG A 26 -5.62 -9.51 2.69
C ARG A 26 -6.88 -10.06 3.34
N GLN A 27 -7.93 -9.25 3.47
CA GLN A 27 -9.22 -9.71 3.99
C GLN A 27 -9.85 -10.74 3.05
N GLN A 28 -9.83 -10.49 1.74
CA GLN A 28 -10.31 -11.42 0.71
C GLN A 28 -9.52 -12.73 0.70
N ALA A 29 -8.22 -12.68 0.97
CA ALA A 29 -7.35 -13.84 1.11
C ALA A 29 -7.54 -14.63 2.43
N GLY A 30 -8.56 -14.32 3.23
CA GLY A 30 -8.85 -15.03 4.49
C GLY A 30 -8.12 -14.46 5.72
N SER A 31 -7.73 -13.18 5.66
CA SER A 31 -7.10 -12.47 6.78
C SER A 31 -5.77 -13.09 7.26
N LEU A 32 -4.91 -13.51 6.32
CA LEU A 32 -3.56 -13.99 6.62
C LEU A 32 -2.83 -13.05 7.58
N SER A 33 -2.12 -13.63 8.55
CA SER A 33 -1.26 -12.85 9.44
C SER A 33 0.01 -12.41 8.71
N TYR A 34 0.56 -11.26 9.08
CA TYR A 34 1.86 -10.80 8.55
C TYR A 34 2.99 -11.82 8.75
N ARG A 35 2.89 -12.71 9.74
CA ARG A 35 3.84 -13.82 9.93
C ARG A 35 3.70 -14.90 8.87
N GLN A 36 2.47 -15.29 8.51
CA GLN A 36 2.23 -16.24 7.43
C GLN A 36 2.69 -15.66 6.09
N MET A 37 2.36 -14.39 5.84
CA MET A 37 2.83 -13.70 4.64
C MET A 37 4.35 -13.59 4.58
N ALA A 38 5.03 -13.41 5.71
CA ALA A 38 6.49 -13.30 5.75
C ALA A 38 7.23 -14.57 5.28
N VAL A 39 6.61 -15.74 5.40
CA VAL A 39 7.18 -17.02 4.92
C VAL A 39 7.27 -17.01 3.39
N GLU A 40 6.22 -16.53 2.73
CA GLU A 40 6.09 -16.46 1.27
C GLU A 40 6.78 -15.21 0.68
N ALA A 41 6.73 -14.09 1.41
CA ALA A 41 7.17 -12.78 0.92
C ALA A 41 8.67 -12.53 1.09
N HIS A 42 9.40 -13.39 1.83
CA HIS A 42 10.81 -13.17 2.23
C HIS A 42 11.09 -11.83 2.93
N PHE A 43 10.04 -11.15 3.41
CA PHE A 43 10.12 -9.90 4.15
C PHE A 43 9.67 -10.09 5.59
N SER A 44 10.27 -9.35 6.52
CA SER A 44 9.85 -9.39 7.92
C SER A 44 8.40 -8.91 8.09
N PRO A 45 7.63 -9.47 9.06
CA PRO A 45 6.25 -9.08 9.31
C PRO A 45 6.10 -7.58 9.62
N ALA A 46 7.10 -6.96 10.24
CA ALA A 46 7.12 -5.52 10.47
C ALA A 46 7.22 -4.69 9.18
N HIS A 47 7.93 -5.20 8.17
CA HIS A 47 8.09 -4.54 6.88
C HIS A 47 6.79 -4.60 6.07
N LEU A 48 6.11 -5.75 6.08
CA LEU A 48 4.79 -5.93 5.49
C LEU A 48 3.73 -5.07 6.18
N ALA A 49 3.75 -5.00 7.52
CA ALA A 49 2.85 -4.13 8.26
C ALA A 49 3.07 -2.64 7.95
N ARG A 50 4.31 -2.23 7.68
CA ARG A 50 4.62 -0.86 7.25
C ARG A 50 4.10 -0.57 5.84
N ALA A 51 4.11 -1.55 4.93
CA ALA A 51 3.56 -1.39 3.59
C ALA A 51 2.04 -1.11 3.60
N ALA A 52 1.32 -1.64 4.60
CA ALA A 52 -0.12 -1.47 4.76
C ALA A 52 -0.52 -0.36 5.77
N ASP A 53 0.43 0.43 6.27
CA ASP A 53 0.18 1.48 7.27
C ASP A 53 -0.26 2.82 6.65
N GLY A 54 -0.08 2.98 5.34
CA GLY A 54 -0.59 4.14 4.59
C GLY A 54 0.22 5.42 4.79
N ARG A 55 1.38 5.40 5.46
CA ARG A 55 2.25 6.59 5.61
C ARG A 55 3.16 6.84 4.41
N ALA A 56 3.59 5.78 3.73
CA ALA A 56 4.45 5.88 2.57
C ALA A 56 4.13 4.76 1.58
N LEU A 57 4.26 5.05 0.28
CA LEU A 57 4.07 4.04 -0.74
C LEU A 57 5.21 3.02 -0.62
N PRO A 58 4.91 1.71 -0.49
CA PRO A 58 5.95 0.69 -0.45
C PRO A 58 6.69 0.61 -1.78
N ARG A 59 7.91 0.07 -1.75
CA ARG A 59 8.60 -0.31 -2.99
C ARG A 59 7.82 -1.40 -3.70
N TRP A 60 7.94 -1.45 -5.03
CA TRP A 60 7.26 -2.45 -5.85
C TRP A 60 7.53 -3.89 -5.38
N GLU A 61 8.77 -4.21 -5.00
CA GLU A 61 9.14 -5.55 -4.51
C GLU A 61 8.34 -5.97 -3.26
N VAL A 62 8.10 -5.04 -2.33
CA VAL A 62 7.33 -5.30 -1.11
C VAL A 62 5.85 -5.44 -1.42
N ALA A 63 5.30 -4.60 -2.31
CA ALA A 63 3.91 -4.69 -2.75
C ALA A 63 3.66 -6.00 -3.52
N GLN A 64 4.56 -6.37 -4.44
CA GLN A 64 4.49 -7.63 -5.18
C GLN A 64 4.49 -8.83 -4.25
N ALA A 65 5.40 -8.87 -3.28
CA ALA A 65 5.48 -9.97 -2.32
C ALA A 65 4.22 -10.06 -1.45
N TYR A 66 3.64 -8.92 -1.07
CA TYR A 66 2.35 -8.86 -0.36
C TYR A 66 1.22 -9.46 -1.20
N VAL A 67 1.10 -9.00 -2.46
CA VAL A 67 0.04 -9.44 -3.38
C VAL A 67 0.15 -10.94 -3.67
N ARG A 68 1.38 -11.43 -3.92
CA ARG A 68 1.64 -12.86 -4.10
C ARG A 68 1.25 -13.68 -2.86
N ALA A 69 1.64 -13.24 -1.67
CA ALA A 69 1.29 -13.93 -0.43
C ALA A 69 -0.22 -13.93 -0.14
N CYS A 70 -0.96 -12.97 -0.69
CA CYS A 70 -2.42 -12.93 -0.63
C CYS A 70 -3.11 -13.59 -1.84
N GLY A 71 -2.37 -14.13 -2.80
CA GLY A 71 -2.92 -14.76 -4.01
C GLY A 71 -3.59 -13.78 -4.99
N GLY A 72 -3.25 -12.49 -4.93
CA GLY A 72 -3.75 -11.49 -5.88
C GLY A 72 -2.98 -11.46 -7.20
N ASP A 73 -3.56 -10.80 -8.21
CA ASP A 73 -2.92 -10.67 -9.52
C ASP A 73 -1.80 -9.63 -9.52
N VAL A 74 -0.56 -10.06 -9.72
CA VAL A 74 0.60 -9.17 -9.63
C VAL A 74 0.61 -8.11 -10.73
N ASP A 75 0.08 -8.39 -11.92
CA ASP A 75 0.14 -7.45 -13.04
C ASP A 75 -0.89 -6.32 -12.86
N GLU A 76 -2.11 -6.66 -12.47
CA GLU A 76 -3.14 -5.69 -12.09
C GLU A 76 -2.63 -4.77 -10.97
N TRP A 77 -2.02 -5.36 -9.95
CA TRP A 77 -1.46 -4.62 -8.83
C TRP A 77 -0.26 -3.76 -9.20
N ARG A 78 0.50 -4.13 -10.24
CA ARG A 78 1.61 -3.32 -10.77
C ARG A 78 1.09 -2.04 -11.39
N VAL A 79 0.02 -2.13 -12.18
CA VAL A 79 -0.63 -0.96 -12.79
C VAL A 79 -1.16 -0.03 -11.69
N ARG A 80 -1.85 -0.58 -10.69
CA ARG A 80 -2.35 0.19 -9.54
C ARG A 80 -1.23 0.87 -8.75
N TRP A 81 -0.13 0.15 -8.48
CA TRP A 81 1.03 0.70 -7.79
C TRP A 81 1.70 1.83 -8.59
N ALA A 82 1.85 1.65 -9.91
CA ALA A 82 2.43 2.65 -10.78
C ALA A 82 1.56 3.93 -10.81
N ALA A 83 0.24 3.79 -10.91
CA ALA A 83 -0.71 4.90 -10.84
C ALA A 83 -0.62 5.64 -9.49
N ALA A 84 -0.60 4.90 -8.38
CA ALA A 84 -0.43 5.49 -7.05
C ALA A 84 0.91 6.23 -6.93
N ARG A 85 2.00 5.67 -7.46
CA ARG A 85 3.32 6.32 -7.48
C ARG A 85 3.30 7.63 -8.28
N GLN A 86 2.68 7.64 -9.46
CA GLN A 86 2.54 8.85 -10.26
C GLN A 86 1.74 9.93 -9.51
N ALA A 87 0.64 9.56 -8.86
CA ALA A 87 -0.16 10.49 -8.06
C ALA A 87 0.61 11.04 -6.85
N VAL A 88 1.43 10.22 -6.18
CA VAL A 88 2.31 10.67 -5.09
C VAL A 88 3.33 11.70 -5.61
N LEU A 89 3.95 11.42 -6.75
CA LEU A 89 4.92 12.33 -7.36
C LEU A 89 4.27 13.63 -7.82
N ALA A 90 3.11 13.56 -8.48
CA ALA A 90 2.33 14.73 -8.87
C ALA A 90 2.03 15.61 -7.65
N ARG A 91 1.55 15.01 -6.55
CA ARG A 91 1.26 15.74 -5.32
C ARG A 91 2.50 16.37 -4.68
N ALA A 92 3.63 15.67 -4.70
CA ALA A 92 4.90 16.21 -4.20
C ALA A 92 5.39 17.38 -5.05
N LEU A 93 5.18 17.33 -6.37
CA LEU A 93 5.50 18.43 -7.28
C LEU A 93 4.58 19.64 -7.06
N GLU A 94 3.28 19.42 -6.84
CA GLU A 94 2.32 20.48 -6.50
C GLU A 94 2.70 21.19 -5.19
N ASP A 95 3.03 20.42 -4.15
CA ASP A 95 3.46 20.93 -2.84
C ASP A 95 4.77 21.72 -2.94
N ALA A 96 5.76 21.19 -3.69
CA ALA A 96 7.04 21.86 -3.92
C ALA A 96 6.91 23.15 -4.76
N ASN A 97 5.91 23.22 -5.64
CA ASN A 97 5.67 24.38 -6.49
C ASN A 97 4.80 25.46 -5.82
N GLY A 98 4.25 25.21 -4.62
CA GLY A 98 3.42 26.16 -3.87
C GLY A 98 2.21 26.70 -4.65
N LEU A 99 1.78 26.01 -5.71
CA LEU A 99 0.72 26.48 -6.60
C LEU A 99 -0.61 25.91 -6.09
N PRO A 100 -1.59 26.75 -5.70
CA PRO A 100 -2.91 26.23 -5.36
C PRO A 100 -3.47 25.49 -6.58
N ALA A 101 -3.96 24.26 -6.37
CA ALA A 101 -4.64 23.48 -7.41
C ALA A 101 -5.70 24.36 -8.10
N PRO A 102 -5.84 24.32 -9.44
CA PRO A 102 -6.90 25.05 -10.10
C PRO A 102 -8.25 24.56 -9.54
N ALA A 103 -8.97 25.46 -8.87
CA ALA A 103 -10.32 25.19 -8.39
C ALA A 103 -11.24 24.88 -9.59
N PRO A 104 -12.25 23.99 -9.42
CA PRO A 104 -13.21 23.66 -10.47
C PRO A 104 -14.04 24.87 -10.91
#